data_AF-A0A5P8AV87-F1
#
_entry.id   AF-A0A5P8AV87-F1
#
_cell.length_a   1.000
_cell.length_b   1.000
_cell.length_c   1.000
_cell.angle_alpha   90.00
_cell.angle_beta   90.00
_cell.angle_gamma   90.00
#
_symmetry.space_group_name_H-M   'P 1'
#
loop_
_entity.id
_entity.type
_entity.pdbx_description
1 polymer ?
#
loop_
_entity_poly.entity_id
_entity_poly.type
_entity_poly.pdbx_seq_one_letter_code
_entity_poly.pdbx_strand_id
1 'polypeptide(L)'
;TLSLKDYEEYMAYKESKTQDSSTKQLSINERISRELADAQAREEQDQKLLLEATRINEIDTLASKHLSAHFNKDTLLAKGYSLKDIMQAQRRELVRKYVPADDIYAIAKVRDTQHLDGEVLEQLVNLAKVNIKKRIQANTINSKSDIKLNLSNEELSILDPNFSPNNFTELNIAIVNAYKLRREQFYNLRKQKTA
;
A
#
# COMPACT_ATOMS: atom_id res chain seq x y z
N THR A 1 -80.52 5.75 -23.34
CA THR A 1 -79.62 6.82 -22.86
C THR A 1 -78.49 6.15 -22.12
N LEU A 2 -77.24 6.32 -22.57
CA LEU A 2 -76.08 5.70 -21.94
C LEU A 2 -75.91 6.31 -20.54
N SER A 3 -75.74 5.47 -19.51
CA SER A 3 -75.56 5.94 -18.13
C SER A 3 -74.25 6.73 -18.02
N LEU A 4 -74.26 7.83 -17.27
CA LEU A 4 -73.07 8.66 -17.04
C LEU A 4 -71.90 7.81 -16.50
N LYS A 5 -72.24 6.82 -15.68
CA LYS A 5 -71.32 5.88 -15.07
C LYS A 5 -70.64 4.95 -16.08
N ASP A 6 -71.38 4.50 -17.09
CA ASP A 6 -70.85 3.65 -18.17
C ASP A 6 -69.92 4.45 -19.08
N TYR A 7 -70.17 5.76 -19.25
CA TYR A 7 -69.30 6.66 -19.99
C TYR A 7 -67.99 6.94 -19.24
N GLU A 8 -68.06 7.15 -17.93
CA GLU A 8 -66.89 7.33 -17.08
C GLU A 8 -66.02 6.07 -17.02
N GLU A 9 -66.61 4.87 -16.87
CA GLU A 9 -65.89 3.60 -16.93
C GLU A 9 -65.24 3.38 -18.31
N TYR A 10 -65.93 3.73 -19.39
CA TYR A 10 -65.38 3.62 -20.73
C TYR A 10 -64.19 4.56 -20.96
N MET A 11 -64.25 5.79 -20.44
CA MET A 11 -63.15 6.75 -20.52
C MET A 11 -61.94 6.31 -19.69
N ALA A 12 -62.17 5.80 -18.48
CA ALA A 12 -61.12 5.25 -17.63
C ALA A 12 -60.45 4.00 -18.25
N TYR A 13 -61.22 3.12 -18.87
CA TYR A 13 -60.70 1.96 -19.59
C TYR A 13 -59.90 2.35 -20.85
N LYS A 14 -60.31 3.41 -21.55
CA LYS A 14 -59.54 3.97 -22.67
C LYS A 14 -58.20 4.55 -22.21
N GLU A 15 -58.20 5.30 -21.10
CA GLU A 15 -56.97 5.84 -20.50
C GLU A 15 -56.03 4.74 -20.01
N SER A 16 -56.57 3.70 -19.34
CA SER A 16 -55.76 2.57 -18.88
C SER A 16 -55.19 1.77 -20.05
N LYS A 17 -55.93 1.57 -21.15
CA LYS A 17 -55.40 0.93 -22.36
C LYS A 17 -54.32 1.74 -23.06
N THR A 18 -54.42 3.07 -23.05
CA THR A 18 -53.33 3.94 -23.55
C THR A 18 -52.12 3.95 -22.62
N GLN A 19 -52.31 3.74 -21.31
CA GLN A 19 -51.21 3.56 -20.35
C GLN A 19 -50.57 2.17 -20.46
N ASP A 20 -51.34 1.10 -20.65
CA ASP A 20 -50.81 -0.26 -20.82
C ASP A 20 -50.16 -0.45 -22.20
N SER A 21 -50.67 0.20 -23.25
CA SER A 21 -49.97 0.33 -24.54
C SER A 21 -48.84 1.37 -24.51
N SER A 22 -48.66 2.08 -23.39
CA SER A 22 -47.49 2.91 -23.10
C SER A 22 -46.38 2.15 -22.38
N THR A 23 -46.32 0.82 -22.57
CA THR A 23 -45.04 0.27 -23.04
C THR A 23 -44.67 1.00 -24.33
N LYS A 24 -44.23 2.26 -24.23
CA LYS A 24 -43.62 3.02 -25.31
C LYS A 24 -42.57 2.08 -25.86
N GLN A 25 -42.85 1.46 -27.00
CA GLN A 25 -41.81 0.79 -27.75
C GLN A 25 -40.90 1.92 -28.18
N LEU A 26 -39.91 2.19 -27.33
CA LEU A 26 -38.84 3.15 -27.58
C LEU A 26 -38.40 2.95 -29.02
N SER A 27 -38.25 4.05 -29.75
CA SER A 27 -37.70 4.00 -31.10
C SER A 27 -36.42 3.18 -31.08
N ILE A 28 -36.07 2.51 -32.18
CA ILE A 28 -34.83 1.70 -32.27
C ILE A 28 -33.63 2.50 -31.74
N ASN A 29 -33.56 3.80 -32.06
CA ASN A 29 -32.52 4.70 -31.56
C ASN A 29 -32.59 4.91 -30.05
N GLU A 30 -33.78 5.11 -29.48
CA GLU A 30 -33.95 5.27 -28.03
C GLU A 30 -33.64 3.97 -27.27
N ARG A 31 -33.94 2.79 -27.85
CA ARG A 31 -33.56 1.49 -27.30
C ARG A 31 -32.05 1.33 -27.31
N ILE A 32 -31.40 1.60 -28.44
CA ILE A 32 -29.95 1.54 -28.59
C ILE A 32 -29.27 2.51 -27.62
N SER A 33 -29.76 3.75 -27.50
CA SER A 33 -29.20 4.73 -26.57
C SER A 33 -29.34 4.31 -25.11
N ARG A 34 -30.47 3.72 -24.71
CA ARG A 34 -30.65 3.20 -23.36
C ARG A 34 -29.77 1.98 -23.10
N GLU A 35 -29.70 1.03 -24.03
CA GLU A 35 -28.86 -0.16 -23.90
C GLU A 35 -27.38 0.20 -23.85
N LEU A 36 -26.93 1.17 -24.65
CA LEU A 36 -25.58 1.73 -24.57
C LEU A 36 -25.31 2.40 -23.22
N ALA A 37 -26.24 3.21 -22.71
CA ALA A 37 -26.11 3.84 -21.40
C ALA A 37 -26.06 2.82 -20.26
N ASP A 38 -26.91 1.79 -20.29
CA ASP A 38 -26.93 0.71 -19.30
C ASP A 38 -25.65 -0.13 -19.37
N ALA A 39 -25.13 -0.40 -20.58
CA ALA A 39 -23.87 -1.10 -20.77
C ALA A 39 -22.68 -0.29 -20.23
N GLN A 40 -22.64 1.02 -20.51
CA GLN A 40 -21.63 1.93 -19.96
C GLN A 40 -21.69 1.99 -18.43
N ALA A 41 -22.89 2.10 -17.85
CA ALA A 41 -23.05 2.13 -16.39
C ALA A 41 -22.56 0.83 -15.71
N ARG A 42 -22.81 -0.32 -16.35
CA ARG A 42 -22.27 -1.61 -15.88
C ARG A 42 -20.75 -1.66 -15.97
N GLU A 43 -20.19 -1.23 -17.10
CA GLU A 43 -18.75 -1.20 -17.30
C GLU A 43 -18.07 -0.29 -16.26
N GLU A 44 -18.62 0.90 -15.99
CA GLU A 44 -18.12 1.79 -14.94
C GLU A 44 -18.19 1.16 -13.54
N GLN A 45 -19.24 0.42 -13.24
CA GLN A 45 -19.38 -0.29 -11.97
C GLN A 45 -18.36 -1.42 -11.85
N ASP A 46 -18.16 -2.20 -12.90
CA ASP A 46 -17.16 -3.28 -12.93
C ASP A 46 -15.74 -2.73 -12.78
N GLN A 47 -15.44 -1.61 -13.45
CA GLN A 47 -14.16 -0.92 -13.30
C GLN A 47 -13.95 -0.43 -11.85
N LYS A 48 -14.98 0.14 -11.21
CA LYS A 48 -14.89 0.55 -9.79
C LYS A 48 -14.62 -0.64 -8.87
N LEU A 49 -15.31 -1.76 -9.06
CA LEU A 49 -15.11 -2.98 -8.28
C LEU A 49 -13.70 -3.55 -8.47
N LEU A 50 -13.19 -3.55 -9.71
CA LEU A 50 -11.84 -4.00 -10.00
C LEU A 50 -10.78 -3.13 -9.31
N LEU A 51 -10.94 -1.80 -9.36
CA LEU A 51 -10.05 -0.86 -8.67
C LEU A 51 -10.08 -1.07 -7.15
N GLU A 52 -11.24 -1.32 -6.57
CA GLU A 52 -11.36 -1.60 -5.15
C GLU A 52 -10.70 -2.94 -4.77
N ALA A 53 -10.89 -3.99 -5.56
CA ALA A 53 -10.29 -5.30 -5.35
C ALA A 53 -8.75 -5.24 -5.43
N THR A 54 -8.21 -4.53 -6.43
CA THR A 54 -6.76 -4.36 -6.58
C THR A 54 -6.17 -3.59 -5.40
N ARG A 55 -6.84 -2.52 -4.94
CA ARG A 55 -6.45 -1.76 -3.74
C ARG A 55 -6.43 -2.63 -2.49
N ILE A 56 -7.47 -3.43 -2.25
CA ILE A 56 -7.53 -4.35 -1.10
C ILE A 56 -6.36 -5.33 -1.13
N ASN A 57 -6.10 -5.96 -2.28
CA ASN A 57 -5.01 -6.91 -2.43
C ASN A 57 -3.64 -6.28 -2.20
N GLU A 58 -3.42 -5.05 -2.67
CA GLU A 58 -2.18 -4.32 -2.44
C GLU A 58 -1.94 -4.08 -0.94
N ILE A 59 -2.97 -3.65 -0.20
CA ILE A 59 -2.88 -3.45 1.26
C ILE A 59 -2.58 -4.77 1.97
N ASP A 60 -3.27 -5.85 1.64
CA ASP A 60 -3.06 -7.16 2.25
C ASP A 60 -1.64 -7.69 1.96
N THR A 61 -1.14 -7.48 0.74
CA THR A 61 0.23 -7.81 0.35
C THR A 61 1.27 -6.99 1.12
N LEU A 62 1.03 -5.69 1.32
CA LEU A 62 1.91 -4.85 2.12
C LEU A 62 1.87 -5.24 3.60
N ALA A 63 0.68 -5.50 4.13
CA ALA A 63 0.47 -5.91 5.50
C ALA A 63 1.20 -7.23 5.81
N SER A 64 1.01 -8.25 4.97
CA SER A 64 1.69 -9.56 5.13
C SER A 64 3.21 -9.47 5.07
N LYS A 65 3.77 -8.57 4.26
CA LYS A 65 5.23 -8.40 4.13
C LYS A 65 5.86 -7.54 5.23
N HIS A 66 5.13 -6.55 5.73
CA HIS A 66 5.72 -5.46 6.51
C HIS A 66 5.12 -5.29 7.91
N LEU A 67 4.01 -5.94 8.23
CA LEU A 67 3.43 -5.97 9.57
C LEU A 67 3.74 -7.29 10.29
N SER A 68 3.45 -7.32 11.59
CA SER A 68 3.54 -8.55 12.39
C SER A 68 2.41 -9.51 12.06
N ALA A 69 2.59 -10.80 12.38
CA ALA A 69 1.60 -11.85 12.19
C ALA A 69 0.22 -11.56 12.83
N HIS A 70 0.15 -10.70 13.85
CA HIS A 70 -1.12 -10.25 14.45
C HIS A 70 -2.08 -9.57 13.47
N PHE A 71 -1.57 -9.03 12.35
CA PHE A 71 -2.35 -8.38 11.30
C PHE A 71 -2.60 -9.29 10.09
N ASN A 72 -2.34 -10.59 10.21
CA ASN A 72 -2.59 -11.55 9.14
C ASN A 72 -4.10 -11.74 8.92
N LYS A 73 -4.54 -11.52 7.68
CA LYS A 73 -5.95 -11.59 7.28
C LYS A 73 -6.60 -12.93 7.62
N ASP A 74 -5.99 -14.05 7.22
CA ASP A 74 -6.59 -15.38 7.40
C ASP A 74 -6.76 -15.73 8.88
N THR A 75 -5.78 -15.36 9.72
CA THR A 75 -5.89 -15.56 11.17
C THR A 75 -6.99 -14.72 11.81
N LEU A 76 -7.23 -13.50 11.31
CA LEU A 76 -8.26 -12.61 11.84
C LEU A 76 -9.65 -12.99 11.33
N LEU A 77 -9.77 -13.44 10.08
CA LEU A 77 -11.00 -14.00 9.53
C LEU A 77 -11.41 -15.27 10.30
N ALA A 78 -10.46 -16.16 10.60
CA ALA A 78 -10.71 -17.36 11.40
C ALA A 78 -11.19 -17.04 12.83
N LYS A 79 -10.80 -15.88 13.37
CA LYS A 79 -11.27 -15.39 14.68
C LYS A 79 -12.65 -14.71 14.61
N GLY A 80 -13.23 -14.55 13.42
CA GLY A 80 -14.54 -13.96 13.22
C GLY A 80 -14.55 -12.44 13.03
N TYR A 81 -13.39 -11.81 12.82
CA TYR A 81 -13.36 -10.38 12.49
C TYR A 81 -13.85 -10.13 11.06
N SER A 82 -14.53 -8.99 10.84
CA SER A 82 -14.98 -8.62 9.51
C SER A 82 -13.78 -8.20 8.63
N LEU A 83 -13.85 -8.50 7.33
CA LEU A 83 -12.80 -8.09 6.39
C LEU A 83 -12.58 -6.57 6.41
N LYS A 84 -13.67 -5.79 6.56
CA LYS A 84 -13.62 -4.33 6.63
C LYS A 84 -12.75 -3.86 7.80
N ASP A 85 -12.98 -4.41 8.99
CA ASP A 85 -12.25 -4.01 10.20
C ASP A 85 -10.78 -4.45 10.13
N ILE A 86 -10.53 -5.64 9.57
CA ILE A 86 -9.17 -6.14 9.32
C ILE A 86 -8.42 -5.20 8.39
N MET A 87 -9.02 -4.83 7.25
CA MET A 87 -8.41 -3.91 6.28
C MET A 87 -8.15 -2.53 6.91
N GLN A 88 -9.08 -2.03 7.72
CA GLN A 88 -8.90 -0.75 8.40
C GLN A 88 -7.75 -0.80 9.43
N ALA A 89 -7.68 -1.87 10.22
CA ALA A 89 -6.60 -2.08 11.18
C ALA A 89 -5.23 -2.21 10.48
N GLN A 90 -5.15 -2.97 9.38
CA GLN A 90 -3.93 -3.07 8.57
C GLN A 90 -3.49 -1.71 8.02
N ARG A 91 -4.43 -0.91 7.47
CA ARG A 91 -4.14 0.45 6.97
C ARG A 91 -3.61 1.36 8.06
N ARG A 92 -4.25 1.39 9.23
CA ARG A 92 -3.83 2.22 10.37
C ARG A 92 -2.45 1.82 10.89
N GLU A 93 -2.18 0.52 10.96
CA GLU A 93 -0.89 0.02 11.43
C GLU A 93 0.24 0.29 10.43
N LEU A 94 -0.02 0.19 9.12
CA LEU A 94 0.94 0.58 8.08
C LEU A 94 1.31 2.07 8.21
N VAL A 95 0.32 2.93 8.40
CA VAL A 95 0.55 4.36 8.62
C VAL A 95 1.37 4.60 9.88
N ARG A 96 0.98 4.00 11.01
CA ARG A 96 1.68 4.14 12.29
C ARG A 96 3.15 3.76 12.22
N LYS A 97 3.49 2.73 11.43
CA LYS A 97 4.85 2.18 11.33
C LYS A 97 5.75 2.91 10.32
N TYR A 98 5.17 3.45 9.24
CA TYR A 98 5.94 3.97 8.10
C TYR A 98 5.74 5.45 7.81
N VAL A 99 4.83 6.13 8.51
CA VAL A 99 4.64 7.57 8.40
C VAL A 99 5.11 8.25 9.68
N PRO A 100 5.98 9.27 9.61
CA PRO A 100 6.38 10.07 10.76
C PRO A 100 5.18 10.73 11.45
N ALA A 101 5.22 10.83 12.78
CA ALA A 101 4.12 11.42 13.56
C ALA A 101 3.83 12.89 13.16
N ASP A 102 4.85 13.63 12.73
CA ASP A 102 4.71 15.02 12.27
C ASP A 102 3.92 15.11 10.96
N ASP A 103 4.14 14.19 10.02
CA ASP A 103 3.39 14.12 8.75
C ASP A 103 1.94 13.69 9.01
N ILE A 104 1.72 12.75 9.94
CA ILE A 104 0.37 12.34 10.36
C ILE A 104 -0.36 13.56 10.94
N TYR A 105 0.29 14.33 11.81
CA TYR A 105 -0.29 15.53 12.38
C TYR A 105 -0.54 16.63 11.33
N ALA A 106 0.36 16.80 10.38
CA ALA A 106 0.21 17.80 9.33
C ALA A 106 -1.05 17.56 8.47
N ILE A 107 -1.30 16.28 8.13
CA ILE A 107 -2.40 15.85 7.25
C ILE A 107 -3.70 15.66 8.04
N ALA A 108 -3.67 14.90 9.13
CA ALA A 108 -4.87 14.50 9.86
C ALA A 108 -5.23 15.43 11.03
N LYS A 109 -4.35 16.37 11.40
CA LYS A 109 -4.47 17.23 12.60
C LYS A 109 -4.57 16.45 13.92
N VAL A 110 -4.30 15.14 13.88
CA VAL A 110 -4.26 14.24 15.04
C VAL A 110 -2.95 13.46 15.01
N ARG A 111 -2.44 13.07 16.18
CA ARG A 111 -1.23 12.25 16.28
C ARG A 111 -1.53 10.75 16.33
N ASP A 112 -2.72 10.39 16.81
CA ASP A 112 -3.10 8.98 16.94
C ASP A 112 -3.74 8.48 15.64
N THR A 113 -3.42 7.24 15.27
CA THR A 113 -3.94 6.58 14.07
C THR A 113 -5.23 5.78 14.33
N GLN A 114 -5.62 5.59 15.59
CA GLN A 114 -6.77 4.76 15.97
C GLN A 114 -8.11 5.23 15.41
N HIS A 115 -8.29 6.54 15.23
CA HIS A 115 -9.55 7.12 14.73
C HIS A 115 -9.46 7.64 13.29
N LEU A 116 -8.37 7.34 12.58
CA LEU A 116 -8.23 7.72 11.17
C LEU A 116 -9.14 6.84 10.31
N ASP A 117 -9.88 7.48 9.41
CA ASP A 117 -10.70 6.80 8.41
C ASP A 117 -10.86 7.65 7.13
N GLY A 118 -11.51 7.06 6.12
CA GLY A 118 -11.89 7.75 4.90
C GLY A 118 -10.71 8.19 4.04
N GLU A 119 -10.82 9.39 3.48
CA GLU A 119 -9.85 9.95 2.54
C GLU A 119 -8.51 10.31 3.21
N VAL A 120 -8.56 10.83 4.44
CA VAL A 120 -7.35 11.17 5.20
C VAL A 120 -6.50 9.93 5.45
N LEU A 121 -7.12 8.82 5.86
CA LEU A 121 -6.43 7.54 6.03
C LEU A 121 -5.83 7.08 4.70
N GLU A 122 -6.51 7.31 3.58
CA GLU A 122 -6.00 6.92 2.28
C GLU A 122 -4.76 7.70 1.85
N GLN A 123 -4.78 9.01 2.02
CA GLN A 123 -3.62 9.85 1.72
C GLN A 123 -2.40 9.41 2.54
N LEU A 124 -2.61 9.11 3.82
CA LEU A 124 -1.56 8.61 4.71
C LEU A 124 -1.07 7.22 4.32
N VAL A 125 -1.95 6.32 3.89
CA VAL A 125 -1.57 4.99 3.38
C VAL A 125 -0.72 5.13 2.10
N ASN A 126 -1.04 6.04 1.21
CA ASN A 126 -0.24 6.32 0.02
C ASN A 126 1.15 6.87 0.39
N LEU A 127 1.23 7.75 1.40
CA LEU A 127 2.49 8.22 1.94
C LEU A 127 3.30 7.06 2.56
N ALA A 128 2.65 6.17 3.31
CA ALA A 128 3.27 4.97 3.87
C ALA A 128 3.87 4.08 2.76
N LYS A 129 3.16 3.85 1.66
CA LYS A 129 3.66 3.10 0.49
C LYS A 129 4.94 3.72 -0.08
N VAL A 130 4.95 5.04 -0.25
CA VAL A 130 6.13 5.77 -0.74
C VAL A 130 7.30 5.62 0.23
N ASN A 131 7.07 5.73 1.53
CA ASN A 131 8.12 5.60 2.54
C ASN A 131 8.67 4.17 2.64
N ILE A 132 7.82 3.15 2.52
CA ILE A 132 8.23 1.74 2.40
C ILE A 132 9.15 1.57 1.19
N LYS A 133 8.76 2.08 0.02
CA LYS A 133 9.55 1.98 -1.21
C LYS A 133 10.91 2.68 -1.06
N LYS A 134 10.94 3.90 -0.50
CA LYS A 134 12.18 4.63 -0.22
C LYS A 134 13.10 3.84 0.71
N ARG A 135 12.55 3.25 1.78
CA ARG A 135 13.32 2.44 2.73
C ARG A 135 13.90 1.18 2.10
N ILE A 136 13.14 0.48 1.27
CA ILE A 136 13.63 -0.69 0.52
C ILE A 136 14.76 -0.30 -0.42
N GLN A 137 14.64 0.82 -1.13
CA GLN A 137 15.68 1.33 -2.02
C GLN A 137 16.95 1.70 -1.25
N ALA A 138 16.83 2.41 -0.13
CA ALA A 138 17.97 2.76 0.73
C ALA A 138 18.71 1.50 1.24
N ASN A 139 17.96 0.49 1.71
CA ASN A 139 18.54 -0.77 2.15
C ASN A 139 19.24 -1.53 1.01
N THR A 140 18.67 -1.49 -0.20
CA THR A 140 19.27 -2.15 -1.39
C THR A 140 20.56 -1.45 -1.81
N ILE A 141 20.63 -0.13 -1.72
CA ILE A 141 21.83 0.65 -2.02
C ILE A 141 22.91 0.37 -0.98
N ASN A 142 22.56 0.36 0.31
CA ASN A 142 23.50 0.04 1.39
C ASN A 142 24.05 -1.40 1.31
N SER A 143 23.30 -2.35 0.75
CA SER A 143 23.80 -3.71 0.53
C SER A 143 24.76 -3.86 -0.67
N LYS A 144 24.83 -2.84 -1.55
CA LYS A 144 25.67 -2.85 -2.76
C LYS A 144 26.82 -1.85 -2.71
N SER A 145 26.75 -0.82 -1.85
CA SER A 145 27.89 0.04 -1.59
C SER A 145 28.80 -0.67 -0.59
N ASP A 146 29.90 -1.22 -1.09
CA ASP A 146 31.12 -1.35 -0.29
C ASP A 146 31.27 -0.08 0.53
N ILE A 147 31.42 -0.23 1.84
CA ILE A 147 31.74 0.85 2.76
C ILE A 147 33.08 1.45 2.28
N LYS A 148 33.02 2.39 1.33
CA LYS A 148 34.09 3.32 1.04
C LYS A 148 34.05 4.34 2.17
N LEU A 149 34.51 3.89 3.35
CA LEU A 149 35.21 4.80 4.24
C LEU A 149 36.27 5.45 3.35
N ASN A 150 36.29 6.79 3.29
CA ASN A 150 37.44 7.50 2.78
C ASN A 150 38.59 7.18 3.73
N LEU A 151 39.25 6.04 3.51
CA LEU A 151 40.45 5.66 4.22
C LEU A 151 41.50 6.70 3.81
N SER A 152 41.73 7.68 4.67
CA SER A 152 43.05 8.29 4.74
C SER A 152 44.05 7.13 4.85
N ASN A 153 45.18 7.22 4.13
CA ASN A 153 46.27 6.24 4.18
C ASN A 153 47.00 6.29 5.54
N GLU A 154 46.29 6.56 6.63
CA GLU A 154 46.84 6.53 7.97
C GLU A 154 46.90 5.08 8.42
N GLU A 155 48.08 4.66 8.87
CA GLU A 155 48.39 3.32 9.40
C GLU A 155 47.75 3.10 10.78
N LEU A 156 46.51 3.56 10.97
CA LEU A 156 45.75 3.31 12.19
C LEU A 156 45.29 1.85 12.17
N SER A 157 45.63 1.11 13.21
CA SER A 157 45.25 -0.29 13.38
C SER A 157 45.02 -0.59 14.85
N ILE A 158 43.92 -1.27 15.17
CA ILE A 158 43.65 -1.76 16.54
C ILE A 158 44.63 -2.84 17.00
N LEU A 159 45.52 -3.32 16.12
CA LEU A 159 46.58 -4.27 16.44
C LEU A 159 47.85 -3.56 16.95
N ASP A 160 47.93 -2.23 16.83
CA ASP A 160 49.02 -1.45 17.41
C ASP A 160 48.80 -1.31 18.93
N PRO A 161 49.74 -1.75 19.79
CA PRO A 161 49.65 -1.59 21.24
C PRO A 161 49.51 -0.14 21.71
N ASN A 162 49.93 0.84 20.90
CA ASN A 162 49.84 2.26 21.20
C ASN A 162 48.60 2.93 20.61
N PHE A 163 47.68 2.17 20.02
CA PHE A 163 46.47 2.72 19.41
C PHE A 163 45.52 3.31 20.46
N SER A 164 45.30 4.62 20.38
CA SER A 164 44.27 5.33 21.15
C SER A 164 43.43 6.18 20.20
N PRO A 165 42.16 5.82 19.96
CA PRO A 165 41.32 6.56 19.04
C PRO A 165 40.88 7.90 19.65
N ASN A 166 41.10 9.00 18.94
CA ASN A 166 40.63 10.32 19.37
C ASN A 166 39.19 10.61 18.94
N ASN A 167 38.68 9.88 17.92
CA ASN A 167 37.31 9.98 17.45
C ASN A 167 36.76 8.63 16.94
N PHE A 168 35.44 8.54 16.78
CA PHE A 168 34.77 7.32 16.29
C PHE A 168 35.15 6.96 14.84
N THR A 169 35.56 7.94 14.04
CA THR A 169 35.98 7.72 12.65
C THR A 169 37.31 6.97 12.59
N GLU A 170 38.29 7.39 13.40
CA GLU A 170 39.60 6.74 13.57
C GLU A 170 39.46 5.31 14.08
N LEU A 171 38.57 5.08 15.04
CA LEU A 171 38.27 3.74 15.53
C LEU A 171 37.74 2.84 14.41
N ASN A 172 36.79 3.33 13.61
CA ASN A 172 36.23 2.55 12.49
C ASN A 172 37.28 2.27 11.41
N ILE A 173 38.14 3.24 11.10
CA ILE A 173 39.26 3.06 10.16
C ILE A 173 40.24 1.99 10.68
N ALA A 174 40.62 2.07 11.95
CA ALA A 174 41.56 1.14 12.58
C ALA A 174 41.02 -0.30 12.64
N ILE A 175 39.73 -0.47 12.89
CA ILE A 175 39.05 -1.77 12.85
C ILE A 175 39.11 -2.35 11.43
N VAL A 176 38.75 -1.56 10.42
CA VAL A 176 38.76 -2.00 9.02
C VAL A 176 40.16 -2.37 8.54
N ASN A 177 41.17 -1.60 8.92
CA ASN A 177 42.58 -1.89 8.60
C ASN A 177 43.06 -3.19 9.24
N ALA A 178 42.74 -3.43 10.52
CA ALA A 178 43.09 -4.68 11.19
C ALA A 178 42.43 -5.91 10.53
N TYR A 179 41.17 -5.79 10.11
CA TYR A 179 40.49 -6.85 9.36
C TYR A 179 41.15 -7.12 8.00
N LYS A 180 41.55 -6.06 7.27
CA LYS A 180 42.28 -6.20 5.99
C LYS A 180 43.61 -6.92 6.18
N LEU A 181 44.43 -6.48 7.15
CA LEU A 181 45.72 -7.10 7.50
C LEU A 181 45.56 -8.57 7.86
N ARG A 182 44.60 -8.91 8.73
CA ARG A 182 44.34 -10.30 9.12
C ARG A 182 43.90 -11.17 7.94
N ARG A 183 43.13 -10.61 7.03
CA ARG A 183 42.69 -11.28 5.80
C ARG A 183 43.88 -11.53 4.86
N GLU A 184 44.75 -10.56 4.65
CA GLU A 184 45.96 -10.72 3.84
C GLU A 184 46.91 -11.76 4.43
N GLN A 185 47.13 -11.73 5.75
CA GLN A 185 47.91 -12.76 6.45
C GLN A 185 47.34 -14.16 6.21
N PHE A 186 46.02 -14.34 6.32
CA PHE A 186 45.37 -15.61 6.06
C PHE A 186 45.60 -16.12 4.63
N TYR A 187 45.45 -15.25 3.62
CA TYR A 187 45.68 -15.65 2.23
C TYR A 187 47.15 -15.87 1.89
N ASN A 188 48.07 -15.11 2.48
CA ASN A 188 49.51 -15.29 2.31
C ASN A 188 50.00 -16.60 2.95
N LEU A 189 49.50 -16.94 4.15
CA LEU A 189 49.75 -18.23 4.81
C LEU A 189 49.22 -19.41 3.97
N ARG A 190 48.07 -19.22 3.30
CA ARG A 190 47.51 -20.24 2.42
C ARG A 190 48.35 -20.47 1.17
N LYS A 191 48.90 -19.40 0.57
CA LYS A 191 49.81 -19.49 -0.59
C LYS A 191 51.13 -20.18 -0.25
N GLN A 192 51.68 -19.92 0.94
CA GLN A 192 52.93 -20.58 1.40
C GLN A 192 52.75 -22.07 1.72
N LYS A 193 51.55 -22.51 2.11
CA LYS A 193 51.26 -23.94 2.35
C LYS A 193 51.05 -24.76 1.07
N THR A 194 50.85 -24.11 -0.07
CA THR A 194 50.60 -24.75 -1.37
C THR A 194 51.80 -24.65 -2.33
N ALA A 195 52.94 -24.12 -1.85
CA ALA A 195 54.19 -24.00 -2.58
C ALA A 195 55.18 -25.09 -2.16
#